data_AF-A0A1S6HNM0-F1
#
_entry.id   AF-A0A1S6HNM0-F1
#
_cell.length_a   1.000
_cell.length_b   1.000
_cell.length_c   1.000
_cell.angle_alpha   90.00
_cell.angle_beta   90.00
_cell.angle_gamma   90.00
#
_symmetry.space_group_name_H-M   'P 1'
#
loop_
_entity.id
_entity.type
_entity.pdbx_description
1 polymer ?
#
loop_
_entity_poly.entity_id
_entity_poly.type
_entity_poly.pdbx_seq_one_letter_code
_entity_poly.pdbx_strand_id
1 'polypeptide(L)'
;MAYLRFYTVNFASLYAILCFSLLTIFSFSAYAEEDENLALYSEMNTRLGYMKAVALYKWQNKLAIEDLTREKLVIEKSVSMAKEQGVASQAIEDFFRVQIEIAKKIQRNYYQQWTEHGLPAELQGATNSELSLSEIRPQLIVLGKSIIQGIASHQGEHDFVLFDQAIDTRFVSLEDKALLFRALTSVKPKAYSSVLDRILAQKIMFVGTTGDYEPFSYLEDMHRSGVDIDLANQLAASLGAKAVFIHTSWASLITDFRSQNFDIMMSGISKKLFRQQVGLMSDVYLQGGKTPITLCANVSQYDSLAKIDKPSTRVIVNKGGTNQRFVDDNIKQAKVTVHGSNVTVFQEILDGRADVMITDRIEVQLQSKKHPKLCAAMPDTNLSYSAKAFLMSRDLIWKEYVDAWLEITIKDGTMASVFARYI
;
A
#
# COMPACT_ATOMS: atom_id res chain seq x y z
N MET A 1 -23.25 -53.70 60.44
CA MET A 1 -22.14 -52.71 60.37
C MET A 1 -21.42 -52.87 59.04
N ALA A 2 -21.72 -52.01 58.06
CA ALA A 2 -20.87 -51.73 56.90
C ALA A 2 -21.45 -50.50 56.18
N TYR A 3 -20.75 -49.36 56.26
CA TYR A 3 -21.10 -48.14 55.53
C TYR A 3 -20.21 -48.06 54.28
N LEU A 4 -20.82 -48.03 53.09
CA LEU A 4 -20.16 -47.61 51.84
C LEU A 4 -20.22 -46.08 51.75
N ARG A 5 -19.08 -45.41 51.63
CA ARG A 5 -18.98 -43.99 51.22
C ARG A 5 -18.64 -43.93 49.73
N PHE A 6 -19.55 -43.36 48.94
CA PHE A 6 -19.27 -42.94 47.56
C PHE A 6 -18.45 -41.65 47.58
N TYR A 7 -17.29 -41.64 46.92
CA TYR A 7 -16.55 -40.42 46.60
C TYR A 7 -17.10 -39.83 45.30
N THR A 8 -17.77 -38.68 45.38
CA THR A 8 -18.11 -37.86 44.21
C THR A 8 -16.86 -37.07 43.80
N VAL A 9 -16.26 -37.41 42.66
CA VAL A 9 -15.18 -36.61 42.04
C VAL A 9 -15.81 -35.31 41.53
N ASN A 10 -15.31 -34.18 42.01
CA ASN A 10 -15.82 -32.85 41.66
C ASN A 10 -15.28 -32.43 40.28
N PHE A 11 -16.04 -32.70 39.22
CA PHE A 11 -15.63 -32.46 37.82
C PHE A 11 -15.24 -31.00 37.53
N ALA A 12 -15.74 -30.02 38.29
CA ALA A 12 -15.41 -28.60 38.12
C ALA A 12 -13.92 -28.27 38.34
N SER A 13 -13.25 -28.97 39.27
CA SER A 13 -11.83 -28.73 39.58
C SER A 13 -10.89 -29.28 38.51
N LEU A 14 -11.30 -30.33 37.78
CA LEU A 14 -10.50 -30.92 36.71
C LEU A 14 -10.50 -30.04 35.45
N TYR A 15 -11.65 -29.42 35.12
CA TYR A 15 -11.77 -28.46 34.01
C TYR A 15 -10.99 -27.16 34.26
N ALA A 16 -10.98 -26.65 35.50
CA ALA A 16 -10.22 -25.45 35.85
C ALA A 16 -8.71 -25.65 35.72
N ILE A 17 -8.17 -26.81 36.13
CA ILE A 17 -6.75 -27.14 35.99
C ILE A 17 -6.38 -27.37 34.52
N LEU A 18 -7.24 -28.04 33.74
CA LEU A 18 -7.02 -28.19 32.29
C LEU A 18 -6.99 -26.83 31.58
N CYS A 19 -7.95 -25.94 31.86
CA CYS A 19 -8.00 -24.59 31.28
C CYS A 19 -6.79 -23.74 31.69
N PHE A 20 -6.34 -23.79 32.95
CA PHE A 20 -5.18 -23.03 33.41
C PHE A 20 -3.88 -23.55 32.76
N SER A 21 -3.72 -24.88 32.66
CA SER A 21 -2.56 -25.50 31.99
C SER A 21 -2.51 -25.19 30.50
N LEU A 22 -3.65 -25.24 29.80
CA LEU A 22 -3.78 -24.85 28.39
C LEU A 22 -3.41 -23.37 28.20
N LEU A 23 -3.96 -22.45 29.00
CA LEU A 23 -3.64 -21.02 28.94
C LEU A 23 -2.15 -20.74 29.15
N THR A 24 -1.51 -21.40 30.13
CA THR A 24 -0.07 -21.21 30.37
C THR A 24 0.81 -21.73 29.23
N ILE A 25 0.43 -22.83 28.59
CA ILE A 25 1.18 -23.41 27.46
C ILE A 25 1.05 -22.51 26.22
N PHE A 26 -0.15 -21.98 25.94
CA PHE A 26 -0.37 -21.06 24.82
C PHE A 26 0.41 -19.75 24.98
N SER A 27 0.43 -19.17 26.19
CA SER A 27 1.21 -17.96 26.45
C SER A 27 2.71 -18.18 26.27
N PHE A 28 3.26 -19.29 26.77
CA PHE A 28 4.69 -19.58 26.67
C PHE A 28 5.15 -19.77 25.21
N SER A 29 4.35 -20.44 24.38
CA SER A 29 4.64 -20.61 22.96
C SER A 29 4.61 -19.29 22.18
N ALA A 30 3.63 -18.42 22.46
CA ALA A 30 3.54 -17.11 21.81
C ALA A 30 4.73 -16.21 22.19
N TYR A 31 5.17 -16.24 23.45
CA TYR A 31 6.35 -15.48 23.89
C TYR A 31 7.65 -15.98 23.23
N ALA A 32 7.82 -17.30 23.08
CA ALA A 32 9.00 -17.87 22.42
C ALA A 32 9.05 -17.51 20.92
N GLU A 33 7.90 -17.50 20.25
CA GLU A 33 7.76 -17.13 18.84
C GLU A 33 8.03 -15.64 18.59
N GLU A 34 7.56 -14.77 19.48
CA GLU A 34 7.85 -13.33 19.45
C GLU A 34 9.36 -13.07 19.60
N ASP A 35 10.03 -13.76 20.52
CA ASP A 35 11.48 -13.64 20.76
C ASP A 35 12.31 -14.10 19.55
N GLU A 36 11.97 -15.24 18.93
CA GLU A 36 12.61 -15.71 17.70
C GLU A 36 12.44 -14.72 16.53
N ASN A 37 11.23 -14.17 16.36
CA ASN A 37 10.94 -13.16 15.35
C ASN A 37 11.79 -11.90 15.57
N LEU A 38 11.83 -11.38 16.80
CA LEU A 38 12.59 -10.18 17.13
C LEU A 38 14.08 -10.35 16.90
N ALA A 39 14.66 -11.50 17.24
CA ALA A 39 16.06 -11.79 16.95
C ALA A 39 16.37 -11.73 15.44
N LEU A 40 15.53 -12.39 14.62
CA LEU A 40 15.67 -12.36 13.17
C LEU A 40 15.52 -10.95 12.60
N TYR A 41 14.54 -10.18 13.07
CA TYR A 41 14.29 -8.81 12.60
C TYR A 41 15.42 -7.87 13.01
N SER A 42 15.98 -8.04 14.21
CA SER A 42 17.13 -7.28 14.70
C SER A 42 18.38 -7.50 13.84
N GLU A 43 18.63 -8.73 13.39
CA GLU A 43 19.71 -9.05 12.45
C GLU A 43 19.52 -8.36 11.10
N MET A 44 18.28 -8.34 10.58
CA MET A 44 17.94 -7.61 9.36
C MET A 44 18.13 -6.10 9.53
N ASN A 45 17.67 -5.54 10.66
CA ASN A 45 17.82 -4.13 10.98
C ASN A 45 19.30 -3.74 11.09
N THR A 46 20.08 -4.52 11.83
CA THR A 46 21.54 -4.33 12.00
C THR A 46 22.23 -4.31 10.64
N ARG A 47 21.89 -5.25 9.76
CA ARG A 47 22.41 -5.32 8.40
C ARG A 47 22.10 -4.07 7.57
N LEU A 48 20.88 -3.53 7.66
CA LEU A 48 20.50 -2.28 7.01
C LEU A 48 21.22 -1.07 7.64
N GLY A 49 21.42 -1.08 8.96
CA GLY A 49 22.12 -0.05 9.71
C GLY A 49 23.56 0.21 9.26
N TYR A 50 24.27 -0.83 8.80
CA TYR A 50 25.60 -0.70 8.19
C TYR A 50 25.63 0.20 6.96
N MET A 51 24.48 0.50 6.32
CA MET A 51 24.46 1.28 5.09
C MET A 51 24.85 2.74 5.29
N LYS A 52 24.78 3.29 6.52
CA LYS A 52 25.39 4.60 6.83
C LYS A 52 26.92 4.55 6.67
N ALA A 53 27.56 3.52 7.23
CA ALA A 53 29.00 3.32 7.14
C ALA A 53 29.46 3.03 5.70
N VAL A 54 28.72 2.18 4.97
CA VAL A 54 28.97 1.91 3.56
C VAL A 54 28.82 3.18 2.72
N ALA A 55 27.78 3.99 2.96
CA ALA A 55 27.60 5.28 2.30
C ALA A 55 28.80 6.20 2.58
N LEU A 56 29.22 6.32 3.84
CA LEU A 56 30.31 7.21 4.23
C LEU A 56 31.63 6.83 3.55
N TYR A 57 31.99 5.56 3.57
CA TYR A 57 33.19 5.07 2.89
C TYR A 57 33.14 5.38 1.39
N LYS A 58 32.01 5.08 0.73
CA LYS A 58 31.87 5.32 -0.71
C LYS A 58 31.90 6.80 -1.05
N TRP A 59 31.32 7.65 -0.20
CA TRP A 59 31.34 9.10 -0.35
C TRP A 59 32.77 9.65 -0.30
N GLN A 60 33.53 9.30 0.75
CA GLN A 60 34.91 9.74 0.93
C GLN A 60 35.84 9.26 -0.20
N ASN A 61 35.60 8.05 -0.72
CA ASN A 61 36.40 7.43 -1.78
C ASN A 61 35.84 7.67 -3.20
N LYS A 62 34.79 8.49 -3.35
CA LYS A 62 34.13 8.79 -4.64
C LYS A 62 33.69 7.54 -5.41
N LEU A 63 33.20 6.53 -4.69
CA LEU A 63 32.69 5.28 -5.26
C LEU A 63 31.19 5.35 -5.52
N ALA A 64 30.74 4.61 -6.53
CA ALA A 64 29.32 4.48 -6.85
C ALA A 64 28.56 3.67 -5.78
N ILE A 65 27.30 4.06 -5.54
CA ILE A 65 26.39 3.31 -4.68
C ILE A 65 26.05 1.95 -5.30
N GLU A 66 25.86 1.92 -6.62
CA GLU A 66 25.63 0.69 -7.37
C GLU A 66 26.95 -0.07 -7.59
N ASP A 67 26.94 -1.36 -7.29
CA ASP A 67 28.10 -2.24 -7.43
C ASP A 67 27.61 -3.62 -7.86
N LEU A 68 27.33 -3.76 -9.17
CA LEU A 68 26.74 -4.97 -9.74
C LEU A 68 27.58 -6.22 -9.49
N THR A 69 28.91 -6.09 -9.45
CA THR A 69 29.81 -7.20 -9.13
C THR A 69 29.62 -7.65 -7.69
N ARG A 70 29.53 -6.71 -6.74
CA ARG A 70 29.29 -7.03 -5.34
C ARG A 70 27.88 -7.55 -5.10
N GLU A 71 26.87 -6.96 -5.73
CA GLU A 71 25.47 -7.38 -5.64
C GLU A 71 25.34 -8.84 -6.09
N LYS A 72 25.92 -9.19 -7.24
CA LYS A 72 25.99 -10.58 -7.73
C LYS A 72 26.64 -11.52 -6.73
N LEU A 73 27.79 -11.14 -6.15
CA LEU A 73 28.50 -11.97 -5.16
C LEU A 73 27.68 -12.19 -3.88
N VAL A 74 26.93 -11.17 -3.42
CA VAL A 74 26.05 -11.31 -2.26
C VAL A 74 24.94 -12.31 -2.57
N ILE A 75 24.29 -12.21 -3.73
CA ILE A 75 23.23 -13.13 -4.15
C ILE A 75 23.77 -14.57 -4.29
N GLU A 76 24.88 -14.77 -4.98
CA GLU A 76 25.47 -16.11 -5.17
C GLU A 76 25.80 -16.79 -3.84
N LYS A 77 26.36 -16.03 -2.89
CA LYS A 77 26.64 -16.55 -1.54
C LYS A 77 25.36 -16.87 -0.77
N SER A 78 24.37 -15.98 -0.80
CA SER A 78 23.09 -16.22 -0.14
C SER A 78 22.38 -17.45 -0.69
N VAL A 79 22.40 -17.64 -2.01
CA VAL A 79 21.84 -18.83 -2.68
C VAL A 79 22.59 -20.12 -2.30
N SER A 80 23.92 -20.09 -2.25
CA SER A 80 24.72 -21.25 -1.80
C SER A 80 24.35 -21.64 -0.36
N MET A 81 24.30 -20.66 0.54
CA MET A 81 23.93 -20.89 1.94
C MET A 81 22.49 -21.38 2.08
N ALA A 82 21.56 -20.87 1.28
CA ALA A 82 20.17 -21.33 1.27
C ALA A 82 20.09 -22.83 0.95
N LYS A 83 20.86 -23.30 -0.04
CA LYS A 83 20.92 -24.73 -0.41
C LYS A 83 21.44 -25.58 0.74
N GLU A 84 22.49 -25.13 1.42
CA GLU A 84 23.05 -25.81 2.59
C GLU A 84 22.05 -25.92 3.76
N GLN A 85 21.18 -24.92 3.91
CA GLN A 85 20.15 -24.86 4.96
C GLN A 85 18.80 -25.46 4.53
N GLY A 86 18.69 -26.02 3.31
CA GLY A 86 17.45 -26.61 2.80
C GLY A 86 16.32 -25.61 2.51
N VAL A 87 16.66 -24.34 2.28
CA VAL A 87 15.68 -23.27 1.98
C VAL A 87 15.59 -23.01 0.49
N ALA A 88 14.40 -22.65 0.00
CA ALA A 88 14.15 -22.34 -1.41
C ALA A 88 15.08 -21.22 -1.92
N SER A 89 16.00 -21.58 -2.81
CA SER A 89 17.03 -20.67 -3.31
C SER A 89 16.47 -19.43 -3.99
N GLN A 90 15.40 -19.57 -4.78
CA GLN A 90 14.80 -18.44 -5.49
C GLN A 90 14.21 -17.42 -4.51
N ALA A 91 13.49 -17.88 -3.49
CA ALA A 91 12.88 -16.98 -2.52
C ALA A 91 13.93 -16.24 -1.66
N ILE A 92 15.05 -16.90 -1.34
CA ILE A 92 16.20 -16.24 -0.68
C ILE A 92 16.84 -15.21 -1.62
N GLU A 93 17.02 -15.54 -2.89
CA GLU A 93 17.51 -14.56 -3.88
C GLU A 93 16.61 -13.32 -3.92
N ASP A 94 15.29 -13.51 -4.04
CA ASP A 94 14.31 -12.41 -4.08
C ASP A 94 14.36 -11.57 -2.80
N PHE A 95 14.45 -12.21 -1.62
CA PHE A 95 14.62 -11.54 -0.34
C PHE A 95 15.88 -10.66 -0.28
N PHE A 96 17.04 -11.18 -0.69
CA PHE A 96 18.27 -10.39 -0.68
C PHE A 96 18.29 -9.32 -1.77
N ARG A 97 17.60 -9.51 -2.91
CA ARG A 97 17.42 -8.46 -3.92
C ARG A 97 16.64 -7.28 -3.34
N VAL A 98 15.53 -7.53 -2.65
CA VAL A 98 14.77 -6.47 -1.97
C VAL A 98 15.65 -5.74 -0.95
N GLN A 99 16.38 -6.49 -0.12
CA GLN A 99 17.25 -5.89 0.88
C GLN A 99 18.40 -5.05 0.27
N ILE A 100 18.94 -5.46 -0.89
CA ILE A 100 19.95 -4.70 -1.65
C ILE A 100 19.35 -3.38 -2.17
N GLU A 101 18.13 -3.39 -2.70
CA GLU A 101 17.48 -2.16 -3.17
C GLU A 101 17.22 -1.17 -2.03
N ILE A 102 16.75 -1.66 -0.88
CA ILE A 102 16.58 -0.85 0.33
C ILE A 102 17.93 -0.29 0.77
N ALA A 103 18.97 -1.11 0.78
CA ALA A 103 20.33 -0.70 1.12
C ALA A 103 20.88 0.41 0.21
N LYS A 104 20.59 0.36 -1.09
CA LYS A 104 20.93 1.43 -2.04
C LYS A 104 20.13 2.70 -1.76
N LYS A 105 18.84 2.59 -1.44
CA LYS A 105 17.99 3.73 -1.07
C LYS A 105 18.49 4.44 0.19
N ILE A 106 18.89 3.70 1.22
CA ILE A 106 19.50 4.27 2.44
C ILE A 106 20.76 5.08 2.07
N GLN A 107 21.67 4.52 1.27
CA GLN A 107 22.89 5.20 0.83
C GLN A 107 22.58 6.48 0.04
N ARG A 108 21.61 6.44 -0.89
CA ARG A 108 21.20 7.60 -1.71
C ARG A 108 20.65 8.74 -0.83
N ASN A 109 19.86 8.42 0.18
CA ASN A 109 19.31 9.42 1.10
C ASN A 109 20.40 10.07 1.97
N TYR A 110 21.41 9.31 2.42
CA TYR A 110 22.59 9.91 3.07
C TYR A 110 23.38 10.82 2.12
N TYR A 111 23.62 10.39 0.88
CA TYR A 111 24.30 11.20 -0.13
C TYR A 111 23.55 12.52 -0.37
N GLN A 112 22.24 12.46 -0.51
CA GLN A 112 21.40 13.65 -0.66
C GLN A 112 21.56 14.57 0.55
N GLN A 113 21.44 14.04 1.77
CA GLN A 113 21.61 14.81 2.99
C GLN A 113 22.98 15.51 3.06
N TRP A 114 24.08 14.81 2.75
CA TRP A 114 25.43 15.35 2.77
C TRP A 114 25.71 16.34 1.63
N THR A 115 25.03 16.18 0.50
CA THR A 115 25.08 17.15 -0.60
C THR A 115 24.41 18.45 -0.21
N GLU A 116 23.25 18.37 0.45
CA GLU A 116 22.45 19.55 0.83
C GLU A 116 23.02 20.28 2.05
N HIS A 117 23.53 19.56 3.05
CA HIS A 117 23.89 20.12 4.36
C HIS A 117 25.38 19.98 4.72
N GLY A 118 26.18 19.36 3.84
CA GLY A 118 27.55 18.98 4.15
C GLY A 118 27.65 17.71 5.00
N LEU A 119 28.87 17.16 5.07
CA LEU A 119 29.15 16.01 5.93
C LEU A 119 29.16 16.47 7.40
N PRO A 120 28.43 15.82 8.33
CA PRO A 120 28.46 16.16 9.76
C PRO A 120 29.89 16.18 10.32
N ALA A 121 30.20 17.13 11.21
CA ALA A 121 31.55 17.34 11.75
C ALA A 121 32.12 16.06 12.40
N GLU A 122 31.28 15.30 13.10
CA GLU A 122 31.61 13.99 13.69
C GLU A 122 32.08 12.93 12.68
N LEU A 123 31.70 13.07 11.40
CA LEU A 123 32.07 12.14 10.32
C LEU A 123 33.24 12.66 9.47
N GLN A 124 33.64 13.93 9.63
CA GLN A 124 34.75 14.53 8.87
C GLN A 124 36.12 14.01 9.32
N GLY A 125 36.24 13.54 10.57
CA GLY A 125 37.47 12.98 11.14
C GLY A 125 37.49 11.45 11.27
N ALA A 126 36.42 10.75 10.90
CA ALA A 126 36.38 9.29 10.90
C ALA A 126 37.45 8.77 9.93
N THR A 127 38.51 8.17 10.47
CA THR A 127 39.66 7.72 9.67
C THR A 127 39.28 6.52 8.81
N ASN A 128 39.93 6.39 7.65
CA ASN A 128 39.73 5.29 6.69
C ASN A 128 39.86 3.87 7.30
N SER A 129 40.40 3.73 8.52
CA SER A 129 40.61 2.46 9.21
C SER A 129 39.49 2.03 10.15
N GLU A 130 38.51 2.86 10.50
CA GLU A 130 37.39 2.46 11.40
C GLU A 130 36.13 2.04 10.63
N LEU A 131 36.09 2.31 9.33
CA LEU A 131 34.92 2.11 8.46
C LEU A 131 35.33 1.54 7.10
N SER A 132 36.43 0.78 7.06
CA SER A 132 36.90 0.17 5.83
C SER A 132 35.89 -0.87 5.32
N LEU A 133 35.68 -0.92 4.01
CA LEU A 133 34.90 -2.02 3.41
C LEU A 133 35.53 -3.39 3.71
N SER A 134 36.83 -3.48 4.02
CA SER A 134 37.47 -4.74 4.44
C SER A 134 36.98 -5.23 5.80
N GLU A 135 36.44 -4.36 6.66
CA GLU A 135 35.92 -4.69 7.99
C GLU A 135 34.40 -4.88 7.96
N ILE A 136 33.70 -4.00 7.22
CA ILE A 136 32.23 -4.05 7.10
C ILE A 136 31.78 -5.27 6.29
N ARG A 137 32.47 -5.61 5.20
CA ARG A 137 32.02 -6.70 4.30
C ARG A 137 32.00 -8.08 4.98
N PRO A 138 32.99 -8.47 5.81
CA PRO A 138 32.90 -9.70 6.61
C PRO A 138 31.70 -9.71 7.56
N GLN A 139 31.44 -8.62 8.29
CA GLN A 139 30.30 -8.52 9.20
C GLN A 139 28.97 -8.70 8.44
N LEU A 140 28.84 -8.05 7.28
CA LEU A 140 27.71 -8.25 6.39
C LEU A 140 27.57 -9.70 5.92
N ILE A 141 28.65 -10.45 5.69
CA ILE A 141 28.55 -11.87 5.31
C ILE A 141 28.04 -12.71 6.49
N VAL A 142 28.54 -12.44 7.71
CA VAL A 142 28.10 -13.12 8.93
C VAL A 142 26.61 -12.87 9.19
N LEU A 143 26.15 -11.61 9.14
CA LEU A 143 24.73 -11.26 9.29
C LEU A 143 23.88 -11.93 8.20
N GLY A 144 24.36 -11.95 6.95
CA GLY A 144 23.66 -12.63 5.85
C GLY A 144 23.44 -14.12 6.15
N LYS A 145 24.45 -14.80 6.71
CA LYS A 145 24.34 -16.19 7.15
C LYS A 145 23.36 -16.34 8.33
N SER A 146 23.47 -15.48 9.35
CA SER A 146 22.59 -15.48 10.52
C SER A 146 21.12 -15.32 10.12
N ILE A 147 20.83 -14.37 9.22
CA ILE A 147 19.48 -14.15 8.67
C ILE A 147 18.97 -15.40 7.95
N ILE A 148 19.76 -16.03 7.08
CA ILE A 148 19.34 -17.24 6.37
C ILE A 148 19.06 -18.38 7.36
N GLN A 149 19.89 -18.54 8.40
CA GLN A 149 19.68 -19.54 9.44
C GLN A 149 18.43 -19.26 10.28
N GLY A 150 18.18 -18.00 10.63
CA GLY A 150 16.96 -17.59 11.32
C GLY A 150 15.71 -17.86 10.47
N ILE A 151 15.73 -17.52 9.18
CA ILE A 151 14.64 -17.86 8.26
C ILE A 151 14.45 -19.39 8.14
N ALA A 152 15.56 -20.14 8.03
CA ALA A 152 15.53 -21.60 7.91
C ALA A 152 15.01 -22.30 9.16
N SER A 153 15.27 -21.76 10.34
CA SER A 153 14.84 -22.33 11.63
C SER A 153 13.44 -21.88 12.04
N HIS A 154 12.99 -20.70 11.63
CA HIS A 154 11.69 -20.14 12.02
C HIS A 154 10.52 -21.09 11.72
N GLN A 155 9.69 -21.35 12.73
CA GLN A 155 8.50 -22.21 12.65
C GLN A 155 7.18 -21.42 12.83
N GLY A 156 7.28 -20.17 13.27
CA GLY A 156 6.14 -19.32 13.60
C GLY A 156 5.54 -18.56 12.42
N GLU A 157 4.59 -17.70 12.75
CA GLU A 157 4.05 -16.64 11.93
C GLU A 157 4.88 -15.37 12.09
N HIS A 158 5.10 -14.67 10.99
CA HIS A 158 5.64 -13.34 11.04
C HIS A 158 4.52 -12.32 11.25
N ASP A 159 4.75 -11.36 12.15
CA ASP A 159 3.85 -10.26 12.44
C ASP A 159 4.46 -8.94 11.93
N PHE A 160 3.76 -8.25 11.05
CA PHE A 160 4.27 -7.02 10.46
C PHE A 160 4.36 -5.85 11.44
N VAL A 161 3.52 -5.79 12.48
CA VAL A 161 3.59 -4.74 13.49
C VAL A 161 4.88 -4.88 14.30
N LEU A 162 5.23 -6.09 14.72
CA LEU A 162 6.51 -6.39 15.37
C LEU A 162 7.68 -6.11 14.43
N PHE A 163 7.59 -6.56 13.18
CA PHE A 163 8.61 -6.30 12.17
C PHE A 163 8.84 -4.80 11.94
N ASP A 164 7.76 -4.03 11.81
CA ASP A 164 7.84 -2.58 11.58
C ASP A 164 8.49 -1.85 12.77
N GLN A 165 8.23 -2.30 13.99
CA GLN A 165 8.88 -1.78 15.20
C GLN A 165 10.36 -2.16 15.26
N ALA A 166 10.73 -3.39 14.88
CA ALA A 166 12.10 -3.89 14.95
C ALA A 166 13.01 -3.32 13.85
N ILE A 167 12.48 -3.00 12.67
CA ILE A 167 13.23 -2.32 11.61
C ILE A 167 13.13 -0.80 11.79
N ASP A 168 14.05 -0.20 12.54
CA ASP A 168 14.07 1.24 12.83
C ASP A 168 15.20 2.00 12.09
N THR A 169 15.96 1.31 11.24
CA THR A 169 17.06 1.92 10.47
C THR A 169 16.59 3.17 9.73
N ARG A 170 17.31 4.28 9.93
CA ARG A 170 17.02 5.56 9.28
C ARG A 170 16.95 5.41 7.77
N PHE A 171 16.00 6.12 7.16
CA PHE A 171 15.72 6.11 5.71
C PHE A 171 15.10 4.81 5.16
N VAL A 172 14.66 3.91 6.02
CA VAL A 172 13.78 2.79 5.64
C VAL A 172 12.33 3.22 5.83
N SER A 173 11.60 3.42 4.73
CA SER A 173 10.19 3.81 4.76
C SER A 173 9.26 2.62 5.05
N LEU A 174 8.00 2.90 5.41
CA LEU A 174 7.00 1.85 5.63
C LEU A 174 6.83 0.93 4.41
N GLU A 175 6.89 1.48 3.19
CA GLU A 175 6.85 0.71 1.94
C GLU A 175 8.05 -0.23 1.80
N ASP A 176 9.25 0.23 2.16
CA ASP A 176 10.46 -0.59 2.13
C ASP A 176 10.34 -1.76 3.10
N LYS A 177 9.87 -1.50 4.33
CA LYS A 177 9.63 -2.54 5.34
C LYS A 177 8.59 -3.56 4.85
N ALA A 178 7.51 -3.10 4.24
CA ALA A 178 6.47 -3.96 3.72
C ALA A 178 6.96 -4.86 2.57
N LEU A 179 7.80 -4.34 1.68
CA LEU A 179 8.44 -5.13 0.62
C LEU A 179 9.38 -6.18 1.20
N LEU A 180 10.20 -5.80 2.19
CA LEU A 180 11.11 -6.72 2.86
C LEU A 180 10.35 -7.82 3.62
N PHE A 181 9.29 -7.46 4.34
CA PHE A 181 8.42 -8.39 5.04
C PHE A 181 7.71 -9.35 4.08
N ARG A 182 7.19 -8.85 2.96
CA ARG A 182 6.62 -9.70 1.91
C ARG A 182 7.65 -10.70 1.40
N ALA A 183 8.86 -10.24 1.08
CA ALA A 183 9.91 -11.12 0.60
C ALA A 183 10.31 -12.18 1.64
N LEU A 184 10.33 -11.81 2.94
CA LEU A 184 10.56 -12.72 4.05
C LEU A 184 9.48 -13.81 4.13
N THR A 185 8.21 -13.42 4.17
CA THR A 185 7.08 -14.37 4.26
C THR A 185 6.95 -15.28 3.04
N SER A 186 7.48 -14.86 1.88
CA SER A 186 7.55 -15.69 0.67
C SER A 186 8.60 -16.80 0.71
N VAL A 187 9.55 -16.77 1.66
CA VAL A 187 10.58 -17.82 1.77
C VAL A 187 10.00 -19.14 2.29
N LYS A 188 9.09 -19.05 3.25
CA LYS A 188 8.29 -20.18 3.77
C LYS A 188 6.81 -19.79 3.71
N PRO A 189 6.21 -19.81 2.51
CA PRO A 189 4.85 -19.33 2.34
C PRO A 189 3.90 -20.22 3.13
N LYS A 190 3.12 -19.60 4.02
CA LYS A 190 1.98 -20.26 4.67
C LYS A 190 0.75 -20.15 3.78
N ALA A 191 0.04 -21.25 3.61
CA ALA A 191 -1.25 -21.24 2.95
C ALA A 191 -2.32 -20.74 3.92
N TYR A 192 -3.00 -19.66 3.54
CA TYR A 192 -4.17 -19.15 4.26
C TYR A 192 -5.44 -19.50 3.50
N SER A 193 -6.52 -19.79 4.22
CA SER A 193 -7.84 -20.06 3.64
C SER A 193 -8.47 -18.83 2.98
N SER A 194 -8.08 -17.63 3.42
CA SER A 194 -8.53 -16.37 2.87
C SER A 194 -7.48 -15.25 3.04
N VAL A 195 -7.66 -14.17 2.29
CA VAL A 195 -6.97 -12.89 2.46
C VAL A 195 -7.24 -12.31 3.84
N LEU A 196 -8.45 -12.46 4.37
CA LEU A 196 -8.78 -12.03 5.74
C LEU A 196 -7.88 -12.74 6.76
N ASP A 197 -7.74 -14.06 6.66
CA ASP A 197 -6.89 -14.85 7.56
C ASP A 197 -5.42 -14.44 7.44
N ARG A 198 -4.95 -14.18 6.20
CA ARG A 198 -3.59 -13.65 5.96
C ARG A 198 -3.39 -12.31 6.65
N ILE A 199 -4.32 -11.36 6.50
CA ILE A 199 -4.21 -10.03 7.13
C ILE A 199 -4.26 -10.14 8.65
N LEU A 200 -5.13 -11.00 9.20
CA LEU A 200 -5.24 -11.23 10.64
C LEU A 200 -3.98 -11.87 11.23
N ALA A 201 -3.33 -12.79 10.51
CA ALA A 201 -2.08 -13.41 10.92
C ALA A 201 -0.88 -12.45 10.78
N GLN A 202 -0.72 -11.84 9.61
CA GLN A 202 0.47 -11.06 9.27
C GLN A 202 0.38 -9.58 9.68
N LYS A 203 -0.78 -9.10 10.12
CA LYS A 203 -1.04 -7.70 10.53
C LYS A 203 -0.70 -6.66 9.47
N ILE A 204 -0.82 -7.00 8.19
CA ILE A 204 -0.56 -6.09 7.06
C ILE A 204 -1.58 -6.25 5.95
N MET A 205 -2.15 -5.13 5.53
CA MET A 205 -3.08 -5.03 4.41
C MET A 205 -2.47 -4.17 3.29
N PHE A 206 -2.31 -4.74 2.10
CA PHE A 206 -1.79 -4.08 0.92
C PHE A 206 -2.91 -3.45 0.10
N VAL A 207 -2.84 -2.14 -0.03
CA VAL A 207 -3.90 -1.32 -0.62
C VAL A 207 -3.41 -0.69 -1.92
N GLY A 208 -4.03 -1.06 -3.03
CA GLY A 208 -3.73 -0.47 -4.33
C GLY A 208 -4.41 0.88 -4.51
N THR A 209 -3.64 1.90 -4.88
CA THR A 209 -4.19 3.24 -5.12
C THR A 209 -3.44 4.02 -6.20
N THR A 210 -4.15 4.91 -6.92
CA THR A 210 -3.55 5.68 -8.03
C THR A 210 -2.87 6.97 -7.59
N GLY A 211 -3.34 7.60 -6.51
CA GLY A 211 -2.74 8.85 -6.02
C GLY A 211 -2.95 10.06 -6.95
N ASP A 212 -3.92 10.02 -7.86
CA ASP A 212 -4.17 11.07 -8.85
C ASP A 212 -5.66 11.45 -9.01
N TYR A 213 -6.52 11.04 -8.08
CA TYR A 213 -7.96 11.23 -8.17
C TYR A 213 -8.59 11.75 -6.87
N GLU A 214 -8.54 13.07 -6.70
CA GLU A 214 -9.15 13.77 -5.58
C GLU A 214 -10.70 13.79 -5.69
N PRO A 215 -11.47 13.61 -4.59
CA PRO A 215 -11.05 13.52 -3.18
C PRO A 215 -10.70 12.11 -2.69
N PHE A 216 -10.64 11.10 -3.56
CA PHE A 216 -10.48 9.70 -3.14
C PHE A 216 -9.05 9.37 -2.75
N SER A 217 -8.10 9.65 -3.65
CA SER A 217 -6.68 9.41 -3.40
C SER A 217 -5.84 10.36 -4.22
N TYR A 218 -4.98 11.10 -3.56
CA TYR A 218 -4.01 11.99 -4.19
C TYR A 218 -2.68 11.95 -3.44
N LEU A 219 -1.59 12.15 -4.19
CA LEU A 219 -0.23 12.22 -3.67
C LEU A 219 0.24 13.68 -3.70
N GLU A 220 0.54 14.24 -2.53
CA GLU A 220 1.10 15.58 -2.37
C GLU A 220 2.33 15.49 -1.47
N ASP A 221 3.48 16.01 -1.93
CA ASP A 221 4.76 15.94 -1.20
C ASP A 221 5.12 14.54 -0.68
N MET A 222 4.92 13.51 -1.52
CA MET A 222 5.11 12.09 -1.18
C MET A 222 4.15 11.54 -0.10
N HIS A 223 3.19 12.35 0.35
CA HIS A 223 2.15 11.96 1.30
C HIS A 223 0.86 11.62 0.55
N ARG A 224 0.29 10.45 0.87
CA ARG A 224 -1.00 10.03 0.31
C ARG A 224 -2.12 10.53 1.20
N SER A 225 -3.12 11.14 0.59
CA SER A 225 -4.28 11.72 1.25
C SER A 225 -5.55 11.41 0.46
N GLY A 226 -6.71 11.42 1.13
CA GLY A 226 -8.01 11.29 0.50
C GLY A 226 -8.95 10.35 1.25
N VAL A 227 -10.22 10.38 0.85
CA VAL A 227 -11.29 9.55 1.42
C VAL A 227 -10.92 8.08 1.46
N ASP A 228 -10.41 7.53 0.34
CA ASP A 228 -10.09 6.11 0.25
C ASP A 228 -8.82 5.74 1.02
N ILE A 229 -7.90 6.70 1.23
CA ILE A 229 -6.72 6.52 2.10
C ILE A 229 -7.15 6.42 3.56
N ASP A 230 -8.02 7.32 4.00
CA ASP A 230 -8.57 7.31 5.36
C ASP A 230 -9.40 6.06 5.64
N LEU A 231 -10.24 5.66 4.69
CA LEU A 231 -11.04 4.43 4.78
C LEU A 231 -10.15 3.19 4.80
N ALA A 232 -9.07 3.15 4.01
CA ALA A 232 -8.12 2.04 4.02
C ALA A 232 -7.41 1.88 5.37
N ASN A 233 -6.97 3.00 5.96
CA ASN A 233 -6.36 2.99 7.28
C ASN A 233 -7.34 2.51 8.36
N GLN A 234 -8.61 2.93 8.30
CA GLN A 234 -9.64 2.49 9.24
C GLN A 234 -9.99 1.02 9.09
N LEU A 235 -10.12 0.52 7.86
CA LEU A 235 -10.35 -0.90 7.59
C LEU A 235 -9.18 -1.74 8.13
N ALA A 236 -7.94 -1.36 7.88
CA ALA A 236 -6.77 -2.05 8.44
C ALA A 236 -6.76 -2.02 9.97
N ALA A 237 -7.06 -0.86 10.57
CA ALA A 237 -7.13 -0.72 12.03
C ALA A 237 -8.20 -1.64 12.65
N SER A 238 -9.34 -1.85 11.98
CA SER A 238 -10.37 -2.80 12.44
C SER A 238 -9.87 -4.25 12.55
N LEU A 239 -8.83 -4.59 11.79
CA LEU A 239 -8.19 -5.91 11.77
C LEU A 239 -6.95 -5.99 12.68
N GLY A 240 -6.62 -4.90 13.39
CA GLY A 240 -5.34 -4.75 14.09
C GLY A 240 -4.13 -4.78 13.15
N ALA A 241 -4.32 -4.43 11.87
CA ALA A 241 -3.30 -4.45 10.83
C ALA A 241 -2.86 -3.03 10.43
N LYS A 242 -1.75 -2.94 9.71
CA LYS A 242 -1.31 -1.69 9.04
C LYS A 242 -1.67 -1.71 7.56
N ALA A 243 -2.22 -0.59 7.06
CA ALA A 243 -2.39 -0.39 5.62
C ALA A 243 -1.05 0.04 4.99
N VAL A 244 -0.66 -0.65 3.92
CA VAL A 244 0.50 -0.29 3.11
C VAL A 244 0.01 0.00 1.69
N PHE A 245 0.23 1.23 1.25
CA PHE A 245 -0.23 1.69 -0.05
C PHE A 245 0.78 1.34 -1.12
N ILE A 246 0.31 0.64 -2.15
CA ILE A 246 1.09 0.32 -3.33
C ILE A 246 0.52 1.15 -4.48
N HIS A 247 1.40 1.92 -5.11
CA HIS A 247 1.02 2.74 -6.24
C HIS A 247 0.64 1.89 -7.45
N THR A 248 -0.43 2.27 -8.13
CA THR A 248 -0.85 1.75 -9.44
C THR A 248 -1.29 2.92 -10.31
N SER A 249 -1.67 2.67 -11.57
CA SER A 249 -2.24 3.68 -12.46
C SER A 249 -3.57 3.21 -13.03
N TRP A 250 -4.41 4.10 -13.52
CA TRP A 250 -5.66 3.70 -14.19
C TRP A 250 -5.43 2.77 -15.38
N ALA A 251 -4.30 2.92 -16.08
CA ALA A 251 -3.92 2.09 -17.22
C ALA A 251 -3.46 0.69 -16.80
N SER A 252 -2.73 0.59 -15.68
CA SER A 252 -2.17 -0.68 -15.18
C SER A 252 -3.06 -1.38 -14.14
N LEU A 253 -4.09 -0.71 -13.60
CA LEU A 253 -4.93 -1.19 -12.49
C LEU A 253 -5.35 -2.65 -12.60
N ILE A 254 -5.87 -3.06 -13.77
CA ILE A 254 -6.34 -4.44 -13.98
C ILE A 254 -5.18 -5.44 -14.09
N THR A 255 -4.07 -5.03 -14.69
CA THR A 255 -2.86 -5.86 -14.81
C THR A 255 -2.20 -6.03 -13.45
N ASP A 256 -2.04 -4.93 -12.71
CA ASP A 256 -1.45 -4.93 -11.38
C ASP A 256 -2.35 -5.74 -10.43
N PHE A 257 -3.67 -5.60 -10.52
CA PHE A 257 -4.60 -6.42 -9.75
C PHE A 257 -4.40 -7.93 -9.99
N ARG A 258 -4.23 -8.34 -11.25
CA ARG A 258 -3.98 -9.75 -11.61
C ARG A 258 -2.63 -10.27 -11.12
N SER A 259 -1.66 -9.40 -10.91
CA SER A 259 -0.38 -9.76 -10.30
C SER A 259 -0.48 -10.09 -8.80
N GLN A 260 -1.70 -10.01 -8.22
CA GLN A 260 -2.01 -10.34 -6.82
C GLN A 260 -1.17 -9.56 -5.80
N ASN A 261 -0.73 -8.36 -6.17
CA ASN A 261 0.09 -7.51 -5.32
C ASN A 261 -0.70 -6.77 -4.24
N PHE A 262 -2.03 -6.87 -4.24
CA PHE A 262 -2.94 -6.10 -3.38
C PHE A 262 -4.02 -7.02 -2.81
N ASP A 263 -4.44 -6.75 -1.57
CA ASP A 263 -5.62 -7.37 -0.98
C ASP A 263 -6.90 -6.65 -1.40
N ILE A 264 -6.80 -5.33 -1.57
CA ILE A 264 -7.90 -4.44 -1.89
C ILE A 264 -7.35 -3.23 -2.66
N MET A 265 -8.16 -2.68 -3.57
CA MET A 265 -7.88 -1.43 -4.28
C MET A 265 -8.92 -0.39 -3.92
N MET A 266 -8.44 0.75 -3.44
CA MET A 266 -9.23 1.85 -2.89
C MET A 266 -8.69 3.15 -3.50
N SER A 267 -9.41 3.67 -4.52
CA SER A 267 -9.00 4.86 -5.28
C SER A 267 -10.16 5.50 -6.08
N GLY A 268 -11.39 5.50 -5.56
CA GLY A 268 -12.56 6.04 -6.27
C GLY A 268 -13.00 5.18 -7.45
N ILE A 269 -12.85 3.85 -7.33
CA ILE A 269 -13.07 2.91 -8.43
C ILE A 269 -14.57 2.73 -8.70
N SER A 270 -15.00 3.05 -9.92
CA SER A 270 -16.39 2.82 -10.33
C SER A 270 -16.76 1.32 -10.44
N LYS A 271 -17.89 0.91 -9.86
CA LYS A 271 -18.46 -0.44 -9.96
C LYS A 271 -18.92 -0.72 -11.39
N LYS A 272 -18.27 -1.68 -12.06
CA LYS A 272 -18.51 -2.04 -13.47
C LYS A 272 -18.33 -3.54 -13.70
N LEU A 273 -19.18 -4.12 -14.55
CA LEU A 273 -19.16 -5.56 -14.86
C LEU A 273 -17.81 -6.03 -15.42
N PHE A 274 -17.16 -5.25 -16.28
CA PHE A 274 -15.86 -5.63 -16.83
C PHE A 274 -14.74 -5.69 -15.77
N ARG A 275 -14.87 -4.95 -14.65
CA ARG A 275 -13.95 -5.07 -13.50
C ARG A 275 -14.28 -6.31 -12.67
N GLN A 276 -15.56 -6.65 -12.56
CA GLN A 276 -16.01 -7.88 -11.90
C GLN A 276 -15.60 -9.17 -12.65
N GLN A 277 -15.23 -9.06 -13.93
CA GLN A 277 -14.64 -10.18 -14.66
C GLN A 277 -13.27 -10.60 -14.10
N VAL A 278 -12.56 -9.74 -13.37
CA VAL A 278 -11.22 -10.07 -12.84
C VAL A 278 -11.21 -10.21 -11.32
N GLY A 279 -12.03 -9.46 -10.59
CA GLY A 279 -12.08 -9.48 -9.13
C GLY A 279 -13.50 -9.32 -8.59
N LEU A 280 -13.63 -9.31 -7.27
CA LEU A 280 -14.87 -8.97 -6.59
C LEU A 280 -14.92 -7.47 -6.33
N MET A 281 -16.13 -6.92 -6.20
CA MET A 281 -16.30 -5.52 -5.80
C MET A 281 -17.14 -5.46 -4.54
N SER A 282 -16.78 -4.56 -3.63
CA SER A 282 -17.55 -4.31 -2.42
C SER A 282 -18.95 -3.79 -2.73
N ASP A 283 -19.75 -3.64 -1.70
CA ASP A 283 -20.92 -2.78 -1.72
C ASP A 283 -20.57 -1.31 -2.01
N VAL A 284 -21.59 -0.59 -2.44
CA VAL A 284 -21.43 0.78 -2.94
C VAL A 284 -21.33 1.74 -1.77
N TYR A 285 -20.21 2.46 -1.66
CA TYR A 285 -20.02 3.47 -0.62
C TYR A 285 -20.32 4.90 -1.09
N LEU A 286 -20.39 5.13 -2.41
CA LEU A 286 -20.79 6.41 -2.98
C LEU A 286 -21.56 6.21 -4.29
N GLN A 287 -22.72 6.86 -4.41
CA GLN A 287 -23.48 6.94 -5.65
C GLN A 287 -23.37 8.34 -6.26
N GLY A 288 -23.39 8.40 -7.59
CA GLY A 288 -23.35 9.64 -8.32
C GLY A 288 -23.61 9.43 -9.80
N GLY A 289 -22.96 10.28 -10.59
CA GLY A 289 -23.08 10.26 -12.02
C GLY A 289 -22.10 11.24 -12.64
N LYS A 290 -22.18 11.34 -13.96
CA LYS A 290 -21.40 12.33 -14.70
C LYS A 290 -22.17 13.64 -14.82
N THR A 291 -21.48 14.75 -14.68
CA THR A 291 -22.02 16.09 -14.91
C THR A 291 -20.95 16.98 -15.55
N PRO A 292 -21.32 17.89 -16.46
CA PRO A 292 -20.40 18.86 -17.03
C PRO A 292 -19.94 19.90 -15.99
N ILE A 293 -18.66 20.27 -16.06
CA ILE A 293 -18.07 21.43 -15.40
C ILE A 293 -17.53 22.39 -16.46
N THR A 294 -17.77 23.69 -16.25
CA THR A 294 -17.35 24.78 -17.15
C THR A 294 -17.09 26.05 -16.33
N LEU A 295 -16.69 27.15 -16.98
CA LEU A 295 -16.66 28.45 -16.34
C LEU A 295 -18.08 28.88 -15.94
N CYS A 296 -18.27 29.47 -14.77
CA CYS A 296 -19.60 29.88 -14.29
C CYS A 296 -20.34 30.81 -15.27
N ALA A 297 -19.61 31.65 -16.01
CA ALA A 297 -20.17 32.51 -17.06
C ALA A 297 -20.78 31.74 -18.26
N ASN A 298 -20.42 30.47 -18.43
CA ASN A 298 -20.77 29.64 -19.58
C ASN A 298 -21.81 28.54 -19.26
N VAL A 299 -22.34 28.48 -18.04
CA VAL A 299 -23.27 27.42 -17.60
C VAL A 299 -24.43 27.21 -18.59
N SER A 300 -25.11 28.29 -18.99
CA SER A 300 -26.26 28.22 -19.92
C SER A 300 -25.91 27.75 -21.33
N GLN A 301 -24.62 27.80 -21.70
CA GLN A 301 -24.12 27.33 -22.99
C GLN A 301 -23.90 25.82 -23.00
N TYR A 302 -23.78 25.17 -21.83
CA TYR A 302 -23.38 23.77 -21.68
C TYR A 302 -24.31 22.95 -20.74
N ASP A 303 -25.53 23.41 -20.51
CA ASP A 303 -26.52 22.78 -19.61
C ASP A 303 -27.26 21.54 -20.20
N SER A 304 -26.78 21.00 -21.33
CA SER A 304 -27.32 19.78 -21.94
C SER A 304 -26.33 19.17 -22.93
N LEU A 305 -26.42 17.85 -23.15
CA LEU A 305 -25.57 17.15 -24.12
C LEU A 305 -25.69 17.73 -25.53
N ALA A 306 -26.90 18.09 -25.97
CA ALA A 306 -27.12 18.68 -27.30
C ALA A 306 -26.45 20.07 -27.46
N LYS A 307 -26.32 20.85 -26.38
CA LYS A 307 -25.59 22.11 -26.42
C LYS A 307 -24.07 21.91 -26.37
N ILE A 308 -23.62 20.90 -25.63
CA ILE A 308 -22.20 20.52 -25.57
C ILE A 308 -21.72 19.96 -26.91
N ASP A 309 -22.48 19.05 -27.52
CA ASP A 309 -22.09 18.34 -28.75
C ASP A 309 -22.27 19.18 -30.03
N LYS A 310 -21.51 20.27 -30.12
CA LYS A 310 -21.48 21.18 -31.27
C LYS A 310 -20.05 21.31 -31.80
N PRO A 311 -19.84 21.47 -33.12
CA PRO A 311 -18.51 21.60 -33.71
C PRO A 311 -17.65 22.77 -33.18
N SER A 312 -18.29 23.80 -32.63
CA SER A 312 -17.62 24.95 -32.02
C SER A 312 -17.12 24.70 -30.60
N THR A 313 -17.62 23.66 -29.92
CA THR A 313 -17.30 23.36 -28.53
C THR A 313 -16.00 22.56 -28.41
N ARG A 314 -15.13 22.94 -27.47
CA ARG A 314 -13.91 22.22 -27.09
C ARG A 314 -14.16 21.45 -25.81
N VAL A 315 -14.44 20.16 -25.94
CA VAL A 315 -14.60 19.23 -24.82
C VAL A 315 -13.21 18.73 -24.42
N ILE A 316 -12.89 18.78 -23.14
CA ILE A 316 -11.69 18.15 -22.60
C ILE A 316 -12.06 16.96 -21.71
N VAL A 317 -11.27 15.90 -21.77
CA VAL A 317 -11.45 14.71 -20.94
C VAL A 317 -10.11 14.14 -20.54
N ASN A 318 -10.01 13.58 -19.34
CA ASN A 318 -8.81 12.87 -18.92
C ASN A 318 -8.65 11.55 -19.68
N LYS A 319 -7.39 11.18 -19.93
CA LYS A 319 -7.02 9.96 -20.65
C LYS A 319 -7.45 8.71 -19.87
N GLY A 320 -8.17 7.84 -20.56
CA GLY A 320 -8.57 6.54 -20.06
C GLY A 320 -9.80 6.56 -19.15
N GLY A 321 -10.15 5.38 -18.65
CA GLY A 321 -11.21 5.21 -17.65
C GLY A 321 -12.63 5.45 -18.18
N THR A 322 -13.51 5.90 -17.29
CA THR A 322 -14.95 6.00 -17.57
C THR A 322 -15.39 7.35 -18.13
N ASN A 323 -14.61 8.41 -17.92
CA ASN A 323 -14.90 9.74 -18.46
C ASN A 323 -14.69 9.75 -19.97
N GLN A 324 -13.52 9.32 -20.44
CA GLN A 324 -13.23 9.20 -21.87
C GLN A 324 -14.27 8.32 -22.57
N ARG A 325 -14.58 7.13 -22.04
CA ARG A 325 -15.61 6.26 -22.62
C ARG A 325 -16.97 6.95 -22.72
N PHE A 326 -17.39 7.69 -21.70
CA PHE A 326 -18.66 8.40 -21.76
C PHE A 326 -18.65 9.48 -22.86
N VAL A 327 -17.56 10.23 -22.99
CA VAL A 327 -17.40 11.23 -24.06
C VAL A 327 -17.39 10.54 -25.42
N ASP A 328 -16.60 9.49 -25.60
CA ASP A 328 -16.52 8.71 -26.84
C ASP A 328 -17.90 8.16 -27.26
N ASP A 329 -18.72 7.73 -26.29
CA ASP A 329 -20.04 7.16 -26.53
C ASP A 329 -21.10 8.24 -26.85
N ASN A 330 -21.00 9.46 -26.29
CA ASN A 330 -22.09 10.45 -26.29
C ASN A 330 -21.80 11.76 -27.05
N ILE A 331 -20.53 12.09 -27.34
CA ILE A 331 -20.11 13.33 -28.00
C ILE A 331 -19.55 12.98 -29.38
N LYS A 332 -20.20 13.44 -30.45
CA LYS A 332 -19.90 13.02 -31.84
C LYS A 332 -19.47 14.17 -32.76
N GLN A 333 -19.78 15.40 -32.39
CA GLN A 333 -19.56 16.61 -33.20
C GLN A 333 -18.54 17.56 -32.57
N ALA A 334 -18.50 17.66 -31.24
CA ALA A 334 -17.57 18.57 -30.57
C ALA A 334 -16.10 18.16 -30.75
N LYS A 335 -15.20 19.14 -30.61
CA LYS A 335 -13.75 18.89 -30.64
C LYS A 335 -13.32 18.33 -29.29
N VAL A 336 -12.97 17.04 -29.26
CA VAL A 336 -12.52 16.36 -28.02
C VAL A 336 -11.00 16.39 -27.91
N THR A 337 -10.49 16.89 -26.79
CA THR A 337 -9.07 16.79 -26.41
C THR A 337 -8.90 15.84 -25.25
N VAL A 338 -8.02 14.84 -25.42
CA VAL A 338 -7.68 13.88 -24.37
C VAL A 338 -6.44 14.40 -23.61
N HIS A 339 -6.61 14.71 -22.34
CA HIS A 339 -5.59 15.26 -21.46
C HIS A 339 -4.87 14.16 -20.67
N GLY A 340 -3.53 14.24 -20.58
CA GLY A 340 -2.72 13.18 -19.96
C GLY A 340 -2.72 13.14 -18.43
N SER A 341 -3.12 14.21 -17.76
CA SER A 341 -3.12 14.33 -16.29
C SER A 341 -4.53 14.57 -15.75
N ASN A 342 -4.88 13.83 -14.69
CA ASN A 342 -6.11 14.01 -13.92
C ASN A 342 -6.07 15.27 -13.03
N VAL A 343 -4.87 15.76 -12.70
CA VAL A 343 -4.68 16.90 -11.80
C VAL A 343 -4.83 18.22 -12.54
N THR A 344 -4.20 18.36 -13.70
CA THR A 344 -4.12 19.65 -14.41
C THR A 344 -5.21 19.86 -15.46
N VAL A 345 -6.10 18.88 -15.68
CA VAL A 345 -7.16 18.95 -16.71
C VAL A 345 -8.13 20.12 -16.50
N PHE A 346 -8.44 20.47 -15.25
CA PHE A 346 -9.35 21.60 -14.94
C PHE A 346 -8.72 22.97 -15.26
N GLN A 347 -7.39 23.06 -15.21
CA GLN A 347 -6.67 24.29 -15.53
C GLN A 347 -6.87 24.68 -17.00
N GLU A 348 -7.06 23.70 -17.90
CA GLU A 348 -7.34 23.96 -19.31
C GLU A 348 -8.65 24.74 -19.52
N ILE A 349 -9.66 24.54 -18.66
CA ILE A 349 -10.91 25.32 -18.67
C ILE A 349 -10.65 26.72 -18.11
N LEU A 350 -9.93 26.81 -16.99
CA LEU A 350 -9.59 28.08 -16.34
C LEU A 350 -8.76 29.01 -17.24
N ASP A 351 -7.86 28.43 -18.03
CA ASP A 351 -7.00 29.13 -18.98
C ASP A 351 -7.71 29.39 -20.33
N GLY A 352 -8.96 28.96 -20.48
CA GLY A 352 -9.74 29.14 -21.71
C GLY A 352 -9.24 28.32 -22.90
N ARG A 353 -8.46 27.26 -22.67
CA ARG A 353 -8.01 26.31 -23.71
C ARG A 353 -9.05 25.22 -23.99
N ALA A 354 -9.92 24.92 -23.04
CA ALA A 354 -11.10 24.07 -23.18
C ALA A 354 -12.36 24.80 -22.67
N ASP A 355 -13.53 24.32 -23.09
CA ASP A 355 -14.81 24.95 -22.72
C ASP A 355 -15.55 24.19 -21.62
N VAL A 356 -15.52 22.85 -21.69
CA VAL A 356 -16.29 21.98 -20.79
C VAL A 356 -15.61 20.63 -20.63
N MET A 357 -15.68 20.07 -19.42
CA MET A 357 -15.30 18.69 -19.12
C MET A 357 -16.52 17.95 -18.57
N ILE A 358 -16.74 16.70 -19.00
CA ILE A 358 -17.78 15.83 -18.43
C ILE A 358 -17.09 14.81 -17.51
N THR A 359 -17.36 14.91 -16.21
CA THR A 359 -16.72 14.06 -15.19
C THR A 359 -17.66 13.70 -14.06
N ASP A 360 -17.20 12.92 -13.08
CA ASP A 360 -17.99 12.49 -11.94
C ASP A 360 -18.38 13.68 -11.05
N ARG A 361 -19.65 13.73 -10.63
CA ARG A 361 -20.23 14.85 -9.87
C ARG A 361 -19.46 15.24 -8.61
N ILE A 362 -18.89 14.27 -7.92
CA ILE A 362 -18.07 14.51 -6.72
C ILE A 362 -16.81 15.34 -7.02
N GLU A 363 -16.19 15.11 -8.18
CA GLU A 363 -15.04 15.87 -8.63
C GLU A 363 -15.47 17.28 -9.03
N VAL A 364 -16.63 17.44 -9.67
CA VAL A 364 -17.20 18.76 -9.96
C VAL A 364 -17.48 19.56 -8.69
N GLN A 365 -18.06 18.94 -7.66
CA GLN A 365 -18.30 19.59 -6.36
C GLN A 365 -17.01 20.10 -5.74
N LEU A 366 -15.98 19.24 -5.70
CA LEU A 366 -14.66 19.60 -5.19
C LEU A 366 -14.02 20.74 -6.00
N GLN A 367 -13.99 20.62 -7.32
CA GLN A 367 -13.31 21.58 -8.20
C GLN A 367 -14.01 22.95 -8.18
N SER A 368 -15.34 22.99 -8.10
CA SER A 368 -16.08 24.23 -7.91
C SER A 368 -15.81 24.88 -6.56
N LYS A 369 -15.59 24.10 -5.50
CA LYS A 369 -15.19 24.62 -4.18
C LYS A 369 -13.76 25.19 -4.19
N LYS A 370 -12.81 24.48 -4.82
CA LYS A 370 -11.41 24.92 -4.96
C LYS A 370 -11.25 26.11 -5.89
N HIS A 371 -12.03 26.16 -6.97
CA HIS A 371 -11.94 27.17 -8.01
C HIS A 371 -13.31 27.83 -8.21
N PRO A 372 -13.58 28.98 -7.55
CA PRO A 372 -14.89 29.66 -7.62
C PRO A 372 -15.32 30.12 -9.03
N LYS A 373 -14.42 30.05 -10.01
CA LYS A 373 -14.73 30.32 -11.43
C LYS A 373 -15.33 29.12 -12.16
N LEU A 374 -15.22 27.92 -11.61
CA LEU A 374 -15.76 26.69 -12.20
C LEU A 374 -17.10 26.33 -11.56
N CYS A 375 -18.09 26.00 -12.39
CA CYS A 375 -19.43 25.62 -11.96
C CYS A 375 -19.88 24.34 -12.68
N ALA A 376 -20.68 23.52 -11.99
CA ALA A 376 -21.46 22.47 -12.64
C ALA A 376 -22.42 23.11 -13.64
N ALA A 377 -22.41 22.69 -14.91
CA ALA A 377 -23.36 23.19 -15.90
C ALA A 377 -24.74 22.53 -15.75
N MET A 378 -24.79 21.36 -15.10
CA MET A 378 -26.02 20.60 -14.82
C MET A 378 -26.03 20.13 -13.35
N PRO A 379 -26.18 21.03 -12.36
CA PRO A 379 -26.01 20.70 -10.94
C PRO A 379 -27.01 19.66 -10.41
N ASP A 380 -28.23 19.66 -10.96
CA ASP A 380 -29.33 18.80 -10.50
C ASP A 380 -29.51 17.54 -11.35
N THR A 381 -28.63 17.30 -12.32
CA THR A 381 -28.77 16.18 -13.28
C THR A 381 -27.50 15.35 -13.36
N ASN A 382 -27.68 14.03 -13.24
CA ASN A 382 -26.65 13.06 -13.56
C ASN A 382 -26.87 12.54 -14.99
N LEU A 383 -25.90 12.74 -15.87
CA LEU A 383 -25.91 12.24 -17.25
C LEU A 383 -25.72 10.73 -17.35
N SER A 384 -25.29 10.09 -16.27
CA SER A 384 -25.15 8.64 -16.18
C SER A 384 -25.21 8.20 -14.72
N TYR A 385 -25.45 6.91 -14.49
CA TYR A 385 -25.28 6.32 -13.16
C TYR A 385 -23.82 5.91 -12.93
N SER A 386 -23.25 6.37 -11.83
CA SER A 386 -21.96 5.89 -11.32
C SER A 386 -22.09 5.50 -9.84
N ALA A 387 -21.35 4.47 -9.48
CA ALA A 387 -21.27 3.97 -8.11
C ALA A 387 -19.81 3.63 -7.83
N LYS A 388 -19.30 3.96 -6.65
CA LYS A 388 -17.94 3.66 -6.21
C LYS A 388 -17.95 2.44 -5.28
N ALA A 389 -16.98 1.56 -5.47
CA ALA A 389 -16.78 0.35 -4.68
C ALA A 389 -15.30 -0.03 -4.72
N PHE A 390 -14.83 -0.79 -3.73
CA PHE A 390 -13.47 -1.29 -3.70
C PHE A 390 -13.34 -2.56 -4.55
N LEU A 391 -12.22 -2.70 -5.25
CA LEU A 391 -11.91 -3.90 -6.05
C LEU A 391 -11.00 -4.81 -5.22
N MET A 392 -11.34 -6.08 -5.08
CA MET A 392 -10.62 -7.04 -4.24
C MET A 392 -10.49 -8.39 -4.94
N SER A 393 -9.55 -9.21 -4.45
CA SER A 393 -9.31 -10.58 -4.93
C SER A 393 -10.61 -11.42 -4.92
N ARG A 394 -10.60 -12.56 -5.63
CA ARG A 394 -11.75 -13.47 -5.67
C ARG A 394 -11.84 -14.32 -4.40
N ASP A 395 -12.02 -13.64 -3.28
CA ASP A 395 -12.13 -14.19 -1.95
C ASP A 395 -13.44 -13.68 -1.32
N LEU A 396 -14.40 -14.59 -1.16
CA LEU A 396 -15.72 -14.26 -0.62
C LEU A 396 -15.69 -13.99 0.89
N ILE A 397 -14.76 -14.60 1.63
CA ILE A 397 -14.60 -14.37 3.07
C ILE A 397 -14.10 -12.94 3.29
N TRP A 398 -13.10 -12.53 2.51
CA TRP A 398 -12.60 -11.17 2.55
C TRP A 398 -13.66 -10.15 2.12
N LYS A 399 -14.40 -10.44 1.04
CA LYS A 399 -15.51 -9.58 0.60
C LYS A 399 -16.56 -9.38 1.68
N GLU A 400 -16.99 -10.45 2.33
CA GLU A 400 -18.03 -10.38 3.38
C GLU A 400 -17.58 -9.48 4.54
N TYR A 401 -16.33 -9.62 4.99
CA TYR A 401 -15.78 -8.74 6.02
C TYR A 401 -15.79 -7.26 5.60
N VAL A 402 -15.33 -6.97 4.37
CA VAL A 402 -15.30 -5.60 3.84
C VAL A 402 -16.69 -5.01 3.71
N ASP A 403 -17.68 -5.79 3.27
CA ASP A 403 -19.06 -5.32 3.12
C ASP A 403 -19.71 -5.05 4.48
N ALA A 404 -19.53 -5.95 5.46
CA ALA A 404 -20.00 -5.74 6.83
C ALA A 404 -19.36 -4.50 7.47
N TRP A 405 -18.04 -4.32 7.30
CA TRP A 405 -17.35 -3.12 7.75
C TRP A 405 -17.88 -1.85 7.08
N LEU A 406 -18.13 -1.89 5.76
CA LEU A 406 -18.71 -0.77 5.01
C LEU A 406 -20.10 -0.41 5.51
N GLU A 407 -20.96 -1.41 5.75
CA GLU A 407 -22.31 -1.18 6.29
C GLU A 407 -22.24 -0.43 7.62
N ILE A 408 -21.41 -0.89 8.55
CA ILE A 408 -21.22 -0.25 9.86
C ILE A 408 -20.71 1.19 9.67
N THR A 409 -19.65 1.37 8.89
CA THR A 409 -19.00 2.68 8.62
C THR A 409 -19.96 3.69 7.98
N ILE A 410 -20.92 3.21 7.17
CA ILE A 410 -21.96 4.06 6.59
C ILE A 410 -23.02 4.41 7.64
N LYS A 411 -23.46 3.43 8.44
CA LYS A 411 -24.57 3.58 9.39
C LYS A 411 -24.19 4.37 10.64
N ASP A 412 -22.94 4.30 11.09
CA ASP A 412 -22.45 5.02 12.26
C ASP A 412 -22.04 6.48 11.97
N GLY A 413 -22.08 6.91 10.70
CA GLY A 413 -21.74 8.26 10.27
C GLY A 413 -20.26 8.50 9.97
N THR A 414 -19.40 7.50 10.17
CA THR A 414 -17.96 7.59 9.90
C THR A 414 -17.68 7.94 8.44
N MET A 415 -18.37 7.28 7.50
CA MET A 415 -18.26 7.57 6.06
C MET A 415 -18.54 9.05 5.76
N ALA A 416 -19.63 9.60 6.31
CA ALA A 416 -19.99 11.00 6.12
C ALA A 416 -18.94 11.95 6.73
N SER A 417 -18.42 11.62 7.91
CA SER A 417 -17.35 12.39 8.55
C SER A 417 -16.06 12.38 7.73
N VAL A 418 -15.69 11.25 7.11
CA VAL A 418 -14.51 11.16 6.24
C VAL A 418 -14.70 12.06 5.03
N PHE A 419 -15.83 11.94 4.32
CA PHE A 419 -16.11 12.80 3.16
C PHE A 419 -16.07 14.30 3.52
N ALA A 420 -16.69 14.70 4.63
CA ALA A 420 -16.72 16.10 5.06
C ALA A 420 -15.33 16.75 5.28
N ARG A 421 -14.27 15.95 5.46
CA ARG A 421 -12.89 16.47 5.52
C ARG A 421 -12.35 16.91 4.16
N TYR A 422 -12.89 16.38 3.07
CA TYR A 422 -12.37 16.57 1.72
C TYR A 422 -13.29 17.34 0.77
N ILE A 423 -14.60 17.31 0.98
CA ILE A 423 -15.59 17.98 0.09
C ILE A 423 -16.28 19.17 0.73
#